data_AF-A0A0N7AFS8-F1
#
_entry.id   AF-A0A0N7AFS8-F1
#
_cell.length_a   1.000
_cell.length_b   1.000
_cell.length_c   1.000
_cell.angle_alpha   90.00
_cell.angle_beta   90.00
_cell.angle_gamma   90.00
#
_symmetry.space_group_name_H-M   'P 1'
#
loop_
_entity.id
_entity.type
_entity.pdbx_description
1 polymer ?
#
loop_
_entity_poly.entity_id
_entity_poly.type
_entity_poly.pdbx_seq_one_letter_code
_entity_poly.pdbx_strand_id
1 'polypeptide(L)'
;MTHTIIETTSILLLIISISSILLNFRNLIIFLITIEIIILTLCLALSTHTHEHYTISIILILKILTIAAAETALALSILTTYYRTRGTISIKSLNLLRG
;
A
#
# COMPACT_ATOMS: atom_id res chain seq x y z
N MET A 1 13.80 14.80 -19.11
CA MET A 1 14.49 15.10 -17.83
C MET A 1 13.58 14.93 -16.62
N THR A 2 12.38 15.51 -16.59
CA THR A 2 11.44 15.34 -15.45
C THR A 2 10.87 13.92 -15.35
N HIS A 3 10.48 13.31 -16.48
CA HIS A 3 9.93 11.94 -16.49
C HIS A 3 10.91 10.88 -15.97
N THR A 4 12.18 10.97 -16.36
CA THR A 4 13.24 10.03 -15.92
C THR A 4 13.51 10.13 -14.41
N ILE A 5 13.33 11.31 -13.80
CA ILE A 5 13.46 11.50 -12.35
C ILE A 5 12.28 10.85 -11.62
N ILE A 6 11.07 10.97 -12.15
CA ILE A 6 9.87 10.35 -11.54
C ILE A 6 9.97 8.82 -11.60
N GLU A 7 10.46 8.26 -12.71
CA GLU A 7 10.65 6.80 -12.82
C GLU A 7 11.69 6.29 -11.84
N THR A 8 12.86 6.92 -11.77
CA THR A 8 13.93 6.50 -10.83
C THR A 8 13.50 6.62 -9.38
N THR A 9 12.77 7.68 -9.01
CA THR A 9 12.21 7.82 -7.66
C THR A 9 11.14 6.78 -7.36
N SER A 10 10.27 6.43 -8.32
CA SER A 10 9.27 5.37 -8.16
C SER A 10 9.93 4.00 -7.94
N ILE A 11 11.00 3.68 -8.68
CA ILE A 11 11.74 2.42 -8.51
C ILE A 11 12.41 2.36 -7.14
N LEU A 12 13.01 3.46 -6.68
CA LEU A 12 13.59 3.56 -5.33
C LEU A 12 12.54 3.37 -4.24
N LEU A 13 11.39 4.06 -4.35
CA LEU A 13 10.27 3.92 -3.43
C LEU A 13 9.74 2.48 -3.40
N LEU A 14 9.67 1.81 -4.55
CA LEU A 14 9.20 0.43 -4.65
C LEU A 14 10.14 -0.52 -3.89
N ILE A 15 11.45 -0.36 -4.07
CA ILE A 15 12.47 -1.16 -3.36
C ILE A 15 12.36 -0.94 -1.85
N ILE A 16 12.22 0.31 -1.40
CA ILE A 16 12.05 0.64 0.03
C ILE A 16 10.77 0.02 0.59
N SER A 17 9.68 0.05 -0.17
CA SER A 17 8.38 -0.49 0.25
C SER A 17 8.44 -2.01 0.43
N ILE A 18 9.05 -2.71 -0.52
CA ILE A 18 9.25 -4.16 -0.46
C ILE A 18 10.17 -4.52 0.71
N SER A 19 11.25 -3.77 0.91
CA SER A 19 12.17 -3.98 2.05
C SER A 19 11.47 -3.76 3.40
N SER A 20 10.59 -2.76 3.49
CA SER A 20 9.82 -2.45 4.71
C SER A 20 8.90 -3.59 5.13
N ILE A 21 8.33 -4.31 4.16
CA ILE A 21 7.53 -5.51 4.42
C ILE A 21 8.40 -6.56 5.12
N LEU A 22 9.56 -6.90 4.56
CA LEU A 22 10.44 -7.94 5.12
C LEU A 22 10.97 -7.62 6.52
N LEU A 23 11.24 -6.35 6.81
CA LEU A 23 11.93 -5.95 8.03
C LEU A 23 11.01 -5.82 9.26
N ASN A 24 9.73 -5.44 9.10
CA ASN A 24 8.95 -5.00 10.26
C ASN A 24 7.45 -5.34 10.23
N PHE A 25 7.11 -6.63 10.33
CA PHE A 25 5.72 -7.13 10.49
C PHE A 25 5.20 -7.15 11.93
N ARG A 26 5.71 -6.31 12.84
CA ARG A 26 5.32 -6.40 14.26
C ARG A 26 3.91 -5.90 14.53
N ASN A 27 3.48 -4.84 13.84
CA ASN A 27 2.20 -4.18 14.04
C ASN A 27 1.37 -4.24 12.75
N LEU A 28 0.08 -4.59 12.87
CA LEU A 28 -0.84 -4.61 11.74
C LEU A 28 -0.97 -3.24 11.04
N ILE A 29 -0.88 -2.14 11.78
CA ILE A 29 -0.94 -0.78 11.21
C ILE A 29 0.25 -0.49 10.29
N ILE A 30 1.45 -0.95 10.66
CA ILE A 30 2.64 -0.76 9.84
C ILE A 30 2.47 -1.53 8.52
N PHE A 31 1.91 -2.73 8.59
CA PHE A 31 1.58 -3.53 7.42
C PHE A 31 0.58 -2.82 6.48
N LEU A 32 -0.50 -2.26 7.03
CA LEU A 32 -1.47 -1.45 6.29
C LEU A 32 -0.80 -0.28 5.55
N ILE A 33 0.05 0.49 6.25
CA ILE A 33 0.75 1.63 5.66
C ILE A 33 1.71 1.17 4.55
N THR A 34 2.39 0.04 4.72
CA THR A 34 3.29 -0.47 3.66
C THR A 34 2.54 -0.84 2.39
N ILE A 35 1.34 -1.39 2.49
CA ILE A 35 0.49 -1.68 1.31
C ILE A 35 0.12 -0.39 0.58
N GLU A 36 -0.29 0.65 1.31
CA GLU A 36 -0.62 1.94 0.70
C GLU A 36 0.57 2.57 -0.03
N ILE A 37 1.78 2.49 0.52
CA ILE A 37 2.99 3.01 -0.14
C ILE A 37 3.28 2.22 -1.43
N ILE A 38 3.04 0.91 -1.47
CA ILE A 38 3.20 0.10 -2.70
C ILE A 38 2.21 0.57 -3.77
N ILE A 39 0.93 0.73 -3.42
CA ILE A 39 -0.11 1.15 -4.36
C ILE A 39 0.16 2.57 -4.87
N LEU A 40 0.57 3.49 -4.00
CA LEU A 40 0.94 4.86 -4.38
C LEU A 40 2.14 4.90 -5.33
N THR A 41 3.14 4.04 -5.10
CA THR A 41 4.32 3.93 -5.97
C THR A 41 3.95 3.44 -7.37
N LEU A 42 3.02 2.48 -7.45
CA LEU A 42 2.48 2.01 -8.73
C LEU A 42 1.75 3.15 -9.49
N CYS A 43 0.97 3.96 -8.79
CA CYS A 43 0.31 5.13 -9.39
C CYS A 43 1.30 6.18 -9.91
N LEU A 44 2.42 6.40 -9.20
CA LEU A 44 3.49 7.30 -9.64
C LEU A 44 4.18 6.78 -10.91
N ALA A 45 4.50 5.49 -10.97
CA ALA A 45 5.09 4.87 -12.15
C ALA A 45 4.16 4.94 -13.37
N LEU A 46 2.85 4.76 -13.17
CA LEU A 46 1.86 4.85 -14.24
C LEU A 46 1.69 6.28 -14.81
N SER A 47 1.90 7.30 -13.97
CA SER A 47 1.83 8.71 -14.36
C SER A 47 2.89 9.09 -15.41
N THR A 48 4.06 8.42 -15.41
CA THR A 48 5.15 8.72 -16.36
C THR A 48 4.86 8.21 -17.77
N HIS A 49 4.05 7.16 -17.89
CA HIS A 49 3.69 6.50 -19.15
C HIS A 49 2.51 7.16 -19.90
N THR A 50 2.05 8.33 -19.45
CA THR A 50 0.85 9.02 -19.95
C THR A 50 0.98 9.63 -21.35
N HIS A 51 2.16 9.60 -21.98
CA HIS A 51 2.43 10.36 -23.22
C HIS A 51 1.60 9.94 -24.44
N GLU A 52 1.24 8.66 -24.57
CA GLU A 52 0.44 8.19 -25.71
C GLU A 52 -1.08 8.12 -25.42
N HIS A 53 -1.46 7.95 -24.14
CA HIS A 53 -2.85 7.76 -23.71
C HIS A 53 -3.16 8.49 -22.39
N TYR A 54 -2.96 9.80 -22.38
CA TYR A 54 -3.10 10.65 -21.19
C TYR A 54 -4.42 10.45 -20.44
N THR A 55 -5.55 10.50 -21.15
CA THR A 55 -6.89 10.37 -20.56
C THR A 55 -7.15 8.99 -19.96
N ILE A 56 -6.70 7.92 -20.62
CA ILE A 56 -6.88 6.54 -20.15
C ILE A 56 -6.08 6.31 -18.86
N SER A 57 -4.83 6.81 -18.83
CA SER A 57 -3.94 6.63 -17.70
C SER A 57 -4.44 7.38 -16.46
N ILE A 58 -4.97 8.60 -16.62
CA ILE A 58 -5.58 9.36 -15.51
C ILE A 58 -6.82 8.67 -14.94
N ILE A 59 -7.70 8.14 -15.80
CA ILE A 59 -8.85 7.36 -15.35
C ILE A 59 -8.39 6.11 -14.57
N LEU A 60 -7.32 5.46 -15.03
CA LEU A 60 -6.78 4.27 -14.39
C LEU A 60 -6.18 4.60 -13.02
N ILE A 61 -5.41 5.69 -12.91
CA ILE A 61 -4.82 6.16 -11.64
C ILE A 61 -5.92 6.49 -10.62
N LEU A 62 -6.96 7.23 -11.02
CA LEU A 62 -8.09 7.55 -10.16
C LEU A 62 -8.84 6.30 -9.67
N LYS A 63 -9.02 5.31 -10.56
CA LYS A 63 -9.63 4.03 -10.19
C LYS A 63 -8.80 3.29 -9.14
N ILE A 64 -7.48 3.21 -9.33
CA ILE A 64 -6.57 2.55 -8.37
C ILE A 64 -6.63 3.24 -7.02
N LEU A 65 -6.57 4.58 -6.98
CA LEU A 65 -6.60 5.34 -5.74
C LEU A 65 -7.94 5.20 -4.99
N THR A 66 -9.06 5.11 -5.73
CA THR A 66 -10.39 4.89 -5.13
C THR A 66 -10.50 3.51 -4.51
N ILE A 67 -9.93 2.48 -5.16
CA ILE A 67 -9.90 1.11 -4.64
C ILE A 67 -9.02 1.04 -3.39
N ALA A 68 -7.86 1.70 -3.39
CA ALA A 68 -6.98 1.80 -2.21
C ALA A 68 -7.70 2.45 -1.01
N ALA A 69 -8.45 3.53 -1.25
CA ALA A 69 -9.24 4.17 -0.22
C ALA A 69 -10.32 3.22 0.37
N ALA A 70 -10.96 2.40 -0.48
CA ALA A 70 -11.91 1.39 -0.02
C ALA A 70 -11.24 0.26 0.78
N GLU A 71 -10.06 -0.17 0.35
CA GLU A 71 -9.26 -1.20 1.03
C GLU A 71 -8.86 -0.76 2.44
N THR A 72 -8.34 0.45 2.62
CA THR A 72 -7.95 0.97 3.94
C THR A 72 -9.13 1.09 4.90
N ALA A 73 -10.29 1.56 4.42
CA ALA A 73 -11.49 1.64 5.24
C ALA A 73 -11.95 0.25 5.74
N LEU A 74 -11.94 -0.75 4.85
CA LEU A 74 -12.29 -2.12 5.17
C LEU A 74 -11.28 -2.76 6.13
N ALA A 75 -9.99 -2.60 5.86
CA ALA A 75 -8.93 -3.19 6.66
C ALA A 75 -8.84 -2.54 8.05
N LEU A 76 -9.12 -1.24 8.19
CA LEU A 76 -9.22 -0.57 9.48
C LEU A 76 -10.46 -1.00 10.28
N SER A 77 -11.58 -1.29 9.60
CA SER A 77 -12.77 -1.88 10.25
C SER A 77 -12.47 -3.26 10.85
N ILE A 78 -11.75 -4.10 10.12
CA ILE A 78 -11.29 -5.40 10.62
C ILE A 78 -10.29 -5.21 11.77
N LEU A 79 -9.37 -4.25 11.65
CA LEU A 79 -8.39 -3.97 12.70
C LEU A 79 -9.05 -3.53 14.02
N THR A 80 -10.02 -2.63 13.95
CA THR A 80 -10.71 -2.10 15.14
C THR A 80 -11.55 -3.17 15.84
N THR A 81 -12.24 -4.02 15.08
CA THR A 81 -12.97 -5.17 15.65
C THR A 81 -12.01 -6.19 16.28
N TYR A 82 -10.87 -6.49 15.64
CA TYR A 82 -9.83 -7.33 16.24
C TYR A 82 -9.27 -6.72 17.53
N TYR A 83 -8.96 -5.43 17.53
CA TYR A 83 -8.42 -4.74 18.69
C TYR A 83 -9.40 -4.78 19.88
N ARG A 84 -10.70 -4.64 19.63
CA ARG A 84 -11.73 -4.74 20.68
C ARG A 84 -11.80 -6.11 21.34
N THR A 85 -11.43 -7.19 20.64
CA THR A 85 -11.51 -8.56 21.18
C THR A 85 -10.21 -9.03 21.83
N ARG A 86 -9.05 -8.55 21.37
CA ARG A 86 -7.73 -9.03 21.84
C ARG A 86 -6.92 -8.00 22.63
N GLY A 87 -7.30 -6.72 22.60
CA GLY A 87 -6.59 -5.63 23.28
C GLY A 87 -5.16 -5.37 22.78
N THR A 88 -4.71 -6.07 21.73
CA THR A 88 -3.35 -5.98 21.18
C THR A 88 -3.41 -5.93 19.66
N ILE A 89 -2.51 -5.15 19.05
CA ILE A 89 -2.41 -4.93 17.58
C ILE A 89 -1.21 -5.72 17.00
N SER A 90 -0.56 -6.52 17.84
CA SER A 90 0.62 -7.31 17.46
C SER A 90 0.21 -8.50 16.60
N ILE A 91 0.94 -8.72 15.50
CA ILE A 91 0.68 -9.85 14.60
C ILE A 91 0.98 -11.20 15.28
N LYS A 92 1.86 -11.23 16.29
CA LYS A 92 2.22 -12.46 17.00
C LYS A 92 1.06 -13.09 17.77
N SER A 93 0.03 -12.32 18.12
CA SER A 93 -1.16 -12.84 18.82
C SER A 93 -2.17 -13.52 17.90
N LEU A 94 -1.97 -13.50 16.56
CA LEU A 94 -2.82 -14.19 15.58
C LEU A 94 -2.64 -15.71 15.56
N ASN A 95 -1.68 -16.27 16.32
CA ASN A 95 -1.30 -17.68 16.25
C ASN A 95 -2.32 -18.67 16.88
N LEU A 96 -3.58 -18.28 17.03
CA LEU A 96 -4.65 -19.07 17.65
C LEU A 96 -5.17 -20.23 16.78
N LEU A 97 -4.81 -20.25 15.49
CA LEU A 97 -5.23 -21.29 14.53
C LEU A 97 -4.19 -22.39 14.33
N ARG A 98 -3.04 -22.32 15.02
CA ARG A 98 -2.13 -23.47 15.16
C ARG A 98 -2.56 -24.25 16.40
N GLY A 99 -3.59 -25.08 16.22
CA GLY A 99 -3.75 -26.28 17.05
C GLY A 99 -2.57 -27.22 16.85
#